data_AF-A0A1A2L0M7-F1
#
_entry.id   AF-A0A1A2L0M7-F1
#
_cell.length_a   1.000
_cell.length_b   1.000
_cell.length_c   1.000
_cell.angle_alpha   90.00
_cell.angle_beta   90.00
_cell.angle_gamma   90.00
#
_symmetry.space_group_name_H-M   'P 1'
#
loop_
_entity.id
_entity.type
_entity.pdbx_description
1 polymer ?
#
loop_
_entity_poly.entity_id
_entity_poly.type
_entity_poly.pdbx_seq_one_letter_code
_entity_poly.pdbx_strand_id
1 'polypeptide(L)'
;MSTKLISTMLFTGAAAGAVAFAPVAFAEPGPPPPAPPAPGCYNPDGTPCTPSAGPQGAGAEVPGGPGAQAGSDGHVSAGVPGGPWAEAGPGGGVACVPGGPCRTIDLPG
;
A
#
# COMPACT_ATOMS: atom_id res chain seq x y z
N MET A 1 -47.69 -46.48 -24.50
CA MET A 1 -47.28 -45.06 -24.48
C MET A 1 -46.70 -44.73 -23.10
N SER A 2 -45.50 -45.21 -22.74
CA SER A 2 -44.81 -44.76 -21.51
C SER A 2 -43.42 -45.41 -21.36
N THR A 3 -42.44 -45.04 -22.20
CA THR A 3 -41.04 -45.48 -21.97
C THR A 3 -40.04 -44.45 -22.50
N LYS A 4 -40.36 -43.78 -23.61
CA LYS A 4 -39.49 -42.72 -24.16
C LYS A 4 -39.43 -41.43 -23.33
N LEU A 5 -40.41 -41.17 -22.48
CA LEU A 5 -40.48 -39.94 -21.66
C LEU A 5 -39.63 -39.98 -20.38
N ILE A 6 -39.29 -41.18 -19.89
CA ILE A 6 -38.56 -41.34 -18.61
C ILE A 6 -37.05 -41.12 -18.82
N SER A 7 -36.51 -41.47 -19.99
CA SER A 7 -35.09 -41.32 -20.30
C SER A 7 -34.65 -39.85 -20.44
N THR A 8 -35.54 -38.99 -20.96
CA THR A 8 -35.25 -37.56 -21.17
C THR A 8 -35.25 -36.75 -19.87
N MET A 9 -35.97 -37.19 -18.82
CA MET A 9 -35.97 -36.49 -17.54
C MET A 9 -34.71 -36.72 -16.70
N LEU A 10 -33.98 -37.82 -16.93
CA LEU A 10 -32.77 -38.14 -16.16
C LEU A 10 -31.52 -37.41 -16.66
N PHE A 11 -31.45 -37.02 -17.93
CA PHE A 11 -30.26 -36.37 -18.49
C PHE A 11 -30.22 -34.84 -18.27
N THR A 12 -31.38 -34.21 -18.05
CA THR A 12 -31.49 -32.75 -17.87
C THR A 12 -31.29 -32.31 -16.40
N GLY A 13 -31.35 -33.24 -15.44
CA GLY A 13 -31.18 -32.93 -14.01
C GLY A 13 -29.72 -32.74 -13.56
N ALA A 14 -28.74 -33.25 -14.31
CA ALA A 14 -27.34 -33.26 -13.88
C ALA A 14 -26.56 -31.96 -14.16
N ALA A 15 -27.06 -31.08 -15.04
CA ALA A 15 -26.31 -29.88 -15.45
C ALA A 15 -26.54 -28.65 -14.54
N ALA A 16 -27.60 -28.64 -13.72
CA ALA A 16 -27.97 -27.46 -12.92
C ALA A 16 -27.34 -27.42 -11.52
N GLY A 17 -26.83 -28.54 -11.00
CA GLY A 17 -26.26 -28.60 -9.65
C GLY A 17 -24.79 -28.18 -9.54
N ALA A 18 -24.05 -28.12 -10.65
CA ALA A 18 -22.59 -27.96 -10.62
C ALA A 18 -22.11 -26.52 -10.36
N VAL A 19 -22.98 -25.52 -10.42
CA VAL A 19 -22.59 -24.11 -10.18
C VAL A 19 -22.77 -23.70 -8.71
N ALA A 20 -23.45 -24.51 -7.89
CA ALA A 20 -23.78 -24.14 -6.50
C ALA A 20 -22.63 -24.38 -5.49
N PHE A 21 -21.59 -25.13 -5.87
CA PHE A 21 -20.47 -25.48 -4.99
C PHE A 21 -19.09 -25.25 -5.61
N ALA A 22 -19.00 -24.46 -6.68
CA ALA A 22 -17.71 -23.94 -7.07
C ALA A 22 -17.31 -22.88 -6.02
N PRO A 23 -16.22 -23.07 -5.25
CA PRO A 23 -15.68 -21.95 -4.50
C PRO A 23 -15.37 -20.87 -5.53
N VAL A 24 -16.03 -19.73 -5.41
CA VAL A 24 -15.63 -18.51 -6.08
C VAL A 24 -14.27 -18.14 -5.51
N ALA A 25 -13.23 -18.71 -6.10
CA ALA A 25 -11.86 -18.28 -5.92
C ALA A 25 -11.76 -16.93 -6.62
N PHE A 26 -12.27 -15.89 -5.97
CA PHE A 26 -11.76 -14.56 -6.19
C PHE A 26 -10.28 -14.66 -5.84
N ALA A 27 -9.42 -14.71 -6.85
CA ALA A 27 -8.05 -14.31 -6.67
C ALA A 27 -8.17 -12.84 -6.24
N GLU A 28 -8.16 -12.59 -4.92
CA GLU A 28 -7.81 -11.26 -4.42
C GLU A 28 -6.57 -10.85 -5.22
N PRO A 29 -6.63 -9.72 -5.95
CA PRO A 29 -5.47 -9.23 -6.65
C PRO A 29 -4.32 -9.22 -5.65
N GLY A 30 -3.33 -10.08 -5.89
CA GLY A 30 -2.16 -10.14 -5.02
C GLY A 30 -1.59 -8.73 -4.88
N PRO A 31 -0.91 -8.43 -3.75
CA PRO A 31 -0.28 -7.14 -3.57
C PRO A 31 0.48 -6.75 -4.85
N PRO A 32 0.33 -5.51 -5.35
CA PRO A 32 1.06 -5.09 -6.53
C PRO A 32 2.56 -5.34 -6.31
N PRO A 33 3.29 -5.78 -7.36
CA PRO A 33 4.72 -6.03 -7.23
C PRO A 33 5.41 -4.77 -6.69
N PRO A 34 6.48 -4.91 -5.87
CA PRO A 34 7.23 -3.78 -5.36
C PRO A 34 7.61 -2.83 -6.51
N ALA A 35 7.45 -1.52 -6.28
CA ALA A 35 7.85 -0.52 -7.26
C ALA A 35 9.34 -0.73 -7.63
N PRO A 36 9.70 -0.60 -8.92
CA PRO A 36 11.09 -0.69 -9.31
C PRO A 36 11.91 0.36 -8.55
N PRO A 37 13.15 0.03 -8.17
CA PRO A 37 14.09 0.97 -7.59
C PRO A 37 14.12 2.31 -8.31
N ALA A 38 14.20 3.41 -7.57
CA ALA A 38 14.51 4.70 -8.18
C ALA A 38 15.86 4.60 -8.91
N PRO A 39 15.96 4.95 -10.21
CA PRO A 39 17.20 4.84 -10.95
C PRO A 39 18.33 5.63 -10.27
N GLY A 40 19.41 4.93 -9.87
CA GLY A 40 20.62 5.56 -9.33
C GLY A 40 20.68 5.74 -7.81
N CYS A 41 19.71 5.24 -7.04
CA CYS A 41 19.81 5.23 -5.57
C CYS A 41 20.08 3.81 -5.06
N TYR A 42 21.22 3.63 -4.39
CA TYR A 42 21.66 2.37 -3.79
C TYR A 42 22.12 2.59 -2.35
N ASN A 43 21.70 1.70 -1.46
CA ASN A 43 22.20 1.55 -0.09
C ASN A 43 23.71 1.20 -0.09
N PRO A 44 24.45 1.48 1.01
CA PRO A 44 25.85 1.08 1.17
C PRO A 44 26.09 -0.44 1.04
N ASP A 45 25.05 -1.26 1.23
CA ASP A 45 25.06 -2.71 1.03
C ASP A 45 24.75 -3.14 -0.42
N GLY A 46 24.55 -2.18 -1.33
CA GLY A 46 24.29 -2.40 -2.75
C GLY A 46 22.82 -2.69 -3.10
N THR A 47 21.91 -2.72 -2.11
CA THR A 47 20.49 -2.87 -2.38
C THR A 47 19.88 -1.58 -2.93
N PRO A 48 18.89 -1.65 -3.83
CA PRO A 48 18.23 -0.44 -4.33
C PRO A 48 17.48 0.32 -3.23
N CYS A 49 17.49 1.65 -3.28
CA CYS A 49 16.52 2.44 -2.54
C CYS A 49 15.14 2.21 -3.16
N THR A 50 14.35 1.33 -2.55
CA THR A 50 12.94 1.15 -2.93
C THR A 50 12.08 2.05 -2.06
N PRO A 51 11.49 3.14 -2.61
CA PRO A 51 10.46 3.85 -1.88
C PRO A 51 9.34 2.85 -1.56
N SER A 52 8.96 2.76 -0.28
CA SER A 52 7.83 1.95 0.13
C SER A 52 6.56 2.75 -0.12
N ALA A 53 5.53 2.13 -0.72
CA ALA A 53 4.22 2.74 -0.89
C ALA A 53 3.16 1.65 -0.80
N GLY A 54 2.16 1.85 0.05
CA GLY A 54 1.10 0.89 0.32
C GLY A 54 -0.06 1.49 1.11
N PRO A 55 -1.07 0.66 1.48
CA PRO A 55 -2.25 1.12 2.20
C PRO A 55 -1.96 1.80 3.56
N GLN A 56 -0.82 1.49 4.17
CA GLN A 56 -0.37 2.06 5.44
C GLN A 56 0.41 3.37 5.27
N GLY A 57 0.70 3.79 4.04
CA GLY A 57 1.49 4.98 3.76
C GLY A 57 2.60 4.77 2.74
N ALA A 58 3.44 5.78 2.59
CA ALA A 58 4.61 5.76 1.74
C ALA A 58 5.83 6.38 2.40
N GLY A 59 7.03 5.96 2.01
CA GLY A 59 8.27 6.53 2.49
C GLY A 59 9.40 6.38 1.48
N ALA A 60 10.39 7.25 1.60
CA ALA A 60 11.60 7.19 0.80
C ALA A 60 12.77 7.72 1.62
N GLU A 61 13.94 7.12 1.41
CA GLU A 61 15.16 7.50 2.09
C GLU A 61 16.36 7.43 1.14
N VAL A 62 17.28 8.38 1.34
CA VAL A 62 18.61 8.36 0.74
C VAL A 62 19.58 7.90 1.83
N PRO A 63 20.43 6.90 1.57
CA PRO A 63 21.35 6.38 2.57
C PRO A 63 22.32 7.45 3.06
N GLY A 64 22.37 7.64 4.39
CA GLY A 64 23.16 8.72 5.00
C GLY A 64 22.66 10.14 4.67
N GLY A 65 21.54 10.26 3.97
CA GLY A 65 20.96 11.50 3.48
C GLY A 65 19.51 11.69 3.95
N PRO A 66 18.76 12.56 3.26
CA PRO A 66 17.40 12.89 3.65
C PRO A 66 16.43 11.70 3.54
N GLY A 67 15.40 11.72 4.37
CA GLY A 67 14.28 10.78 4.30
C GLY A 67 12.94 11.48 4.55
N ALA A 68 11.87 10.82 4.13
CA ALA A 68 10.50 11.23 4.40
C ALA A 68 9.56 10.02 4.51
N GLN A 69 8.55 10.16 5.37
CA GLN A 69 7.47 9.21 5.57
C GLN A 69 6.13 9.94 5.57
N ALA A 70 5.11 9.28 5.02
CA ALA A 70 3.73 9.71 5.03
C ALA A 70 2.87 8.52 5.44
N GLY A 71 2.23 8.60 6.60
CA GLY A 71 1.30 7.62 7.14
C GLY A 71 -0.10 7.75 6.53
N SER A 72 -0.83 6.65 6.53
CA SER A 72 -2.24 6.61 6.07
C SER A 72 -3.21 7.40 6.96
N ASP A 73 -2.78 7.78 8.16
CA ASP A 73 -3.51 8.60 9.14
C ASP A 73 -3.37 10.11 8.88
N GLY A 74 -2.68 10.51 7.82
CA GLY A 74 -2.45 11.90 7.45
C GLY A 74 -1.26 12.54 8.16
N HIS A 75 -0.49 11.77 8.93
CA HIS A 75 0.76 12.23 9.53
C HIS A 75 1.92 12.07 8.54
N VAL A 76 2.81 13.05 8.47
CA VAL A 76 3.99 13.07 7.60
C VAL A 76 5.20 13.56 8.38
N SER A 77 6.37 13.03 8.05
CA SER A 77 7.64 13.48 8.59
C SER A 77 8.70 13.50 7.49
N ALA A 78 9.65 14.42 7.61
CA ALA A 78 10.80 14.50 6.73
C ALA A 78 11.99 15.13 7.45
N GLY A 79 13.20 14.73 7.08
CA GLY A 79 14.39 15.30 7.70
C GLY A 79 15.68 14.99 6.96
N VAL A 80 16.70 15.78 7.28
CA VAL A 80 18.08 15.59 6.85
C VAL A 80 18.93 15.25 8.07
N PRO A 81 19.80 14.23 8.06
CA PRO A 81 20.70 13.92 9.16
C PRO A 81 21.54 15.14 9.56
N GLY A 82 21.44 15.56 10.83
CA GLY A 82 22.12 16.77 11.35
C GLY A 82 21.60 18.09 10.77
N GLY A 83 20.56 18.05 9.93
CA GLY A 83 19.98 19.18 9.24
C GLY A 83 18.51 19.41 9.64
N PRO A 84 17.79 20.24 8.85
CA PRO A 84 16.41 20.57 9.15
C PRO A 84 15.49 19.35 9.10
N TRP A 85 14.41 19.42 9.86
CA TRP A 85 13.37 18.40 9.90
C TRP A 85 12.00 19.04 10.11
N ALA A 86 10.95 18.31 9.73
CA ALA A 86 9.57 18.70 9.96
C ALA A 86 8.68 17.48 10.16
N GLU A 87 7.60 17.69 10.89
CA GLU A 87 6.51 16.74 11.08
C GLU A 87 5.18 17.49 10.98
N ALA A 88 4.19 16.90 10.34
CA ALA A 88 2.86 17.48 10.22
C ALA A 88 1.78 16.41 10.27
N GLY A 89 0.57 16.80 10.63
CA GLY A 89 -0.62 15.95 10.65
C GLY A 89 -1.89 16.80 10.63
N PRO A 90 -3.06 16.16 10.83
CA PRO A 90 -4.35 16.85 10.73
C PRO A 90 -4.51 18.05 11.67
N GLY A 91 -3.86 18.03 12.84
CA GLY A 91 -3.91 19.11 13.83
C GLY A 91 -2.91 20.24 13.63
N GLY A 92 -2.04 20.17 12.60
CA GLY A 92 -0.96 21.12 12.41
C GLY A 92 0.40 20.45 12.25
N GLY A 93 1.47 21.20 12.45
CA GLY A 93 2.83 20.68 12.27
C GLY A 93 3.92 21.55 12.88
N VAL A 94 5.12 21.00 12.90
CA VAL A 94 6.34 21.63 13.41
C VAL A 94 7.47 21.47 12.39
N ALA A 95 8.28 22.51 12.26
CA ALA A 95 9.51 22.49 11.47
C ALA A 95 10.64 23.15 12.26
N CYS A 96 11.82 22.51 12.25
CA CYS A 96 12.97 22.92 13.04
C CYS A 96 14.26 22.91 12.20
N VAL A 97 15.18 23.81 12.54
CA VAL A 97 16.56 23.81 12.05
C VAL A 97 17.49 23.58 13.24
N PRO A 98 18.41 22.60 13.22
CA PRO A 98 19.38 22.41 14.29
C PRO A 98 20.21 23.66 14.55
N GLY A 99 20.31 24.06 15.82
CA GLY A 99 20.95 25.32 16.22
C GLY A 99 20.16 26.59 15.86
N GLY A 100 18.99 26.44 15.22
CA GLY A 100 18.09 27.51 14.82
C GLY A 100 16.71 27.42 15.49
N PRO A 101 15.75 28.23 15.04
CA PRO A 101 14.41 28.24 15.61
C PRO A 101 13.56 27.07 15.09
N CYS A 102 12.60 26.66 15.92
CA CYS A 102 11.45 25.87 15.49
C CYS A 102 10.24 26.78 15.21
N ARG A 103 9.37 26.34 14.32
CA ARG A 103 8.08 26.95 14.01
C ARG A 103 6.99 25.89 14.09
N THR A 104 5.92 26.21 14.79
CA THR A 104 4.73 25.37 14.94
C THR A 104 3.55 26.10 14.33
N ILE A 105 2.71 25.35 13.62
CA ILE A 105 1.42 25.80 13.10
C ILE A 105 0.39 24.84 13.68
N ASP A 106 -0.56 25.37 14.46
CA ASP A 106 -1.71 24.62 14.93
C ASP A 106 -2.91 24.94 14.03
N LEU A 107 -3.59 23.90 13.56
CA LEU A 107 -4.80 24.03 12.77
C LEU A 107 -6.04 23.80 13.65
N PRO A 108 -7.11 24.58 13.47
CA PRO A 108 -8.38 24.28 14.12
C PRO A 108 -8.92 22.94 13.59
N GLY A 109 -9.25 22.03 14.51
CA GLY A 109 -9.86 20.73 14.21
C GLY A 109 -11.33 20.80 13.85
#